data_AF-S7QFN0-F1
#
_entry.id   AF-S7QFN0-F1
#
_cell.length_a   1.000
_cell.length_b   1.000
_cell.length_c   1.000
_cell.angle_alpha   90.00
_cell.angle_beta   90.00
_cell.angle_gamma   90.00
#
_symmetry.space_group_name_H-M   'P 1'
#
loop_
_entity.id
_entity.type
_entity.pdbx_description
1 polymer ?
#
loop_
_entity_poly.entity_id
_entity_poly.type
_entity_poly.pdbx_seq_one_letter_code
_entity_poly.pdbx_strand_id
1 'polypeptide(L)'
;MDRRSRTTDTFQSYNTLTSSSYEPARLGKRKKAPTYEVETIPDTEIVQITLLRSDGDISRWPSDAQTTRKVDDYGHVDYFVKASDKELKLWRKKIGRFLAAYPLRADGLSLDPAQCYLKSFPPGYILMTRLSGDKDVPRRDCYLYGGKRRYESPAEWCLHAKWLVEDCPMKPSGSRRQCECIDCDGTVPQSTLSGKYNLNAVDDTRGGRKQKKGGRKKENVDRPIIAKDYTKMNHPTVQIFPSVSGSSLPGG
;
A
#
# COMPACT_ATOMS: atom_id res chain seq x y z
N MET A 1 13.99 -67.44 -19.59
CA MET A 1 13.45 -68.77 -19.27
C MET A 1 13.62 -69.00 -17.77
N ASP A 2 12.81 -69.87 -17.16
CA ASP A 2 12.54 -70.06 -15.70
C ASP A 2 11.52 -69.05 -15.14
N ARG A 3 10.22 -69.36 -14.96
CA ARG A 3 9.47 -70.58 -14.52
C ARG A 3 9.70 -70.94 -13.05
N ARG A 4 8.71 -70.59 -12.21
CA ARG A 4 8.14 -71.28 -11.02
C ARG A 4 7.59 -70.23 -10.05
N SER A 5 6.56 -70.41 -9.25
CA SER A 5 5.38 -71.28 -9.26
C SER A 5 4.47 -70.72 -8.15
N ARG A 6 3.15 -70.86 -8.31
CA ARG A 6 2.10 -70.54 -7.34
C ARG A 6 2.31 -71.25 -6.00
N THR A 7 1.97 -70.57 -4.91
CA THR A 7 1.36 -71.18 -3.73
C THR A 7 0.09 -70.40 -3.38
N THR A 8 -1.02 -71.09 -3.48
CA THR A 8 -2.31 -70.75 -2.86
C THR A 8 -2.21 -71.01 -1.38
N ASP A 9 -2.68 -70.09 -0.53
CA ASP A 9 -3.13 -70.49 0.78
C ASP A 9 -4.42 -69.79 1.18
N THR A 10 -5.31 -70.63 1.66
CA THR A 10 -6.69 -70.42 2.03
C THR A 10 -6.71 -70.16 3.52
N PHE A 11 -7.24 -69.03 3.97
CA PHE A 11 -7.70 -68.96 5.35
C PHE A 11 -9.04 -68.25 5.48
N GLN A 12 -9.90 -68.93 6.20
CA GLN A 12 -11.32 -68.70 6.39
C GLN A 12 -11.60 -67.45 7.23
N SER A 13 -12.84 -66.99 7.09
CA SER A 13 -13.72 -66.29 8.04
C SER A 13 -13.25 -66.40 9.50
N TYR A 14 -13.47 -65.44 10.41
CA TYR A 14 -14.76 -64.93 10.90
C TYR A 14 -14.51 -63.60 11.64
N ASN A 15 -15.40 -62.61 11.50
CA ASN A 15 -15.83 -61.75 12.61
C ASN A 15 -16.94 -60.81 12.16
N THR A 16 -18.18 -61.24 12.38
CA THR A 16 -19.36 -60.37 12.44
C THR A 16 -19.32 -59.60 13.76
N LEU A 17 -18.59 -58.50 13.78
CA LEU A 17 -18.73 -57.47 14.81
C LEU A 17 -19.83 -56.50 14.36
N THR A 18 -20.93 -56.58 15.09
CA THR A 18 -22.04 -55.62 15.16
C THR A 18 -21.62 -54.19 14.86
N SER A 19 -22.08 -53.66 13.72
CA SER A 19 -22.11 -52.22 13.41
C SER A 19 -22.98 -51.50 14.44
N SER A 20 -22.38 -51.13 15.57
CA SER A 20 -22.88 -50.07 16.42
C SER A 20 -22.82 -48.79 15.59
N SER A 21 -23.98 -48.35 15.12
CA SER A 21 -24.18 -47.11 14.38
C SER A 21 -23.84 -45.91 15.27
N TYR A 22 -22.54 -45.62 15.41
CA TYR A 22 -22.10 -44.29 15.78
C TYR A 22 -22.44 -43.38 14.61
N GLU A 23 -23.60 -42.72 14.67
CA GLU A 23 -23.78 -41.47 13.95
C GLU A 23 -22.63 -40.56 14.39
N PRO A 24 -21.72 -40.16 13.49
CA PRO A 24 -20.73 -39.16 13.84
C PRO A 24 -21.52 -37.90 14.16
N ALA A 25 -21.49 -37.51 15.44
CA ALA A 25 -22.06 -36.27 15.91
C ALA A 25 -21.67 -35.18 14.91
N ARG A 26 -22.67 -34.59 14.26
CA ARG A 26 -22.49 -33.49 13.31
C ARG A 26 -21.77 -32.39 14.08
N LEU A 27 -20.44 -32.36 13.99
CA LEU A 27 -19.58 -31.35 14.59
C LEU A 27 -20.06 -30.03 14.02
N GLY A 28 -20.87 -29.30 14.80
CA GLY A 28 -21.40 -28.01 14.41
C GLY A 28 -20.25 -27.15 13.91
N LYS A 29 -20.41 -26.56 12.73
CA LYS A 29 -19.40 -25.68 12.12
C LYS A 29 -18.94 -24.69 13.19
N ARG A 30 -17.70 -24.82 13.65
CA ARG A 30 -17.11 -23.90 14.64
C ARG A 30 -17.30 -22.49 14.10
N LYS A 31 -17.95 -21.62 14.89
CA LYS A 31 -18.04 -20.20 14.56
C LYS A 31 -16.60 -19.67 14.46
N LYS A 32 -16.23 -19.13 13.30
CA LYS A 32 -14.90 -18.53 13.11
C LYS A 32 -14.75 -17.38 14.10
N ALA A 33 -13.54 -17.22 14.66
CA ALA A 33 -13.23 -16.07 15.50
C ALA A 33 -13.40 -14.77 14.69
N PRO A 34 -13.83 -13.66 15.32
CA PRO A 34 -13.91 -12.38 14.63
C PRO A 34 -12.50 -11.94 14.19
N THR A 35 -12.42 -11.36 13.00
CA THR A 35 -11.18 -10.82 12.42
C THR A 35 -11.10 -9.30 12.51
N TYR A 36 -12.20 -8.64 12.89
CA TYR A 36 -12.31 -7.20 13.08
C TYR A 36 -13.38 -6.86 14.13
N GLU A 37 -13.31 -5.62 14.61
CA GLU A 37 -14.35 -4.99 15.45
C GLU A 37 -14.79 -3.67 14.80
N VAL A 38 -16.05 -3.30 15.02
CA VAL A 38 -16.63 -2.05 14.54
C VAL A 38 -17.23 -1.31 15.73
N GLU A 39 -16.84 -0.06 15.91
CA GLU A 39 -17.28 0.80 17.00
C GLU A 39 -17.78 2.13 16.42
N THR A 40 -19.02 2.52 16.71
CA THR A 40 -19.51 3.86 16.41
C THR A 40 -19.18 4.77 17.58
N ILE A 41 -18.48 5.88 17.32
CA ILE A 41 -18.14 6.84 18.36
C ILE A 41 -19.43 7.57 18.80
N PRO A 42 -19.78 7.58 20.10
CA PRO A 42 -20.96 8.29 20.60
C PRO A 42 -21.01 9.74 20.15
N ASP A 43 -22.22 10.26 19.94
CA ASP A 43 -22.48 11.65 19.52
C ASP A 43 -21.86 12.07 18.17
N THR A 44 -21.36 11.10 17.41
CA THR A 44 -20.87 11.30 16.04
C THR A 44 -21.38 10.20 15.13
N GLU A 45 -21.32 10.43 13.82
CA GLU A 45 -21.57 9.38 12.82
C GLU A 45 -20.30 8.57 12.49
N ILE A 46 -19.17 8.86 13.16
CA ILE A 46 -17.88 8.26 12.83
C ILE A 46 -17.85 6.81 13.29
N VAL A 47 -17.48 5.93 12.38
CA VAL A 47 -17.28 4.50 12.62
C VAL A 47 -15.79 4.18 12.61
N GLN A 48 -15.31 3.54 13.66
CA GLN A 48 -13.95 3.03 13.79
C GLN A 48 -13.91 1.52 13.56
N ILE A 49 -12.98 1.08 12.71
CA ILE A 49 -12.75 -0.32 12.39
C ILE A 49 -11.40 -0.73 13.00
N THR A 50 -11.40 -1.77 13.82
CA THR A 50 -10.18 -2.38 14.38
C THR A 50 -9.93 -3.70 13.67
N LEU A 51 -8.72 -3.90 13.15
CA LEU A 51 -8.31 -5.19 12.60
C LEU A 51 -7.67 -6.02 13.72
N LEU A 52 -8.20 -7.23 13.95
CA LEU A 52 -7.73 -8.14 15.00
C LEU A 52 -6.61 -9.07 14.51
N ARG A 53 -6.44 -9.17 13.18
CA ARG A 53 -5.33 -9.89 12.54
C ARG A 53 -4.21 -8.92 12.17
N SER A 54 -2.98 -9.40 12.29
CA SER A 54 -1.81 -8.71 11.76
C SER A 54 -0.76 -9.72 11.30
N ASP A 55 -0.09 -9.40 10.20
CA ASP A 55 1.16 -10.01 9.78
C ASP A 55 2.34 -9.01 9.84
N GLY A 56 2.15 -7.92 10.60
CA GLY A 56 3.13 -6.86 10.77
C GLY A 56 4.37 -7.33 11.54
N ASP A 57 5.52 -6.84 11.11
CA ASP A 57 6.83 -7.22 11.63
C ASP A 57 7.68 -5.96 11.89
N ILE A 58 7.99 -5.75 13.17
CA ILE A 58 8.74 -4.58 13.67
C ILE A 58 10.17 -4.55 13.15
N SER A 59 10.76 -5.71 12.84
CA SER A 59 12.13 -5.78 12.30
C SER A 59 12.26 -5.13 10.92
N ARG A 60 11.13 -4.85 10.26
CA ARG A 60 11.06 -4.22 8.94
C ARG A 60 10.88 -2.72 9.00
N TRP A 61 10.79 -2.15 10.19
CA TRP A 61 10.70 -0.71 10.35
C TRP A 61 12.02 -0.05 9.97
N PRO A 62 12.03 1.24 9.61
CA PRO A 62 13.27 1.98 9.42
C PRO A 62 14.15 1.88 10.66
N SER A 63 15.45 1.63 10.47
CA SER A 63 16.41 1.55 11.57
C SER A 63 16.69 2.93 12.18
N ASP A 64 17.28 2.97 13.38
CA ASP A 64 17.67 4.23 14.04
C ASP A 64 18.63 5.07 13.18
N ALA A 65 19.49 4.42 12.40
CA ALA A 65 20.38 5.10 11.46
C ALA A 65 19.61 5.82 10.34
N GLN A 66 18.46 5.27 9.91
CA GLN A 66 17.60 5.84 8.87
C GLN A 66 16.64 6.92 9.41
N THR A 67 16.38 6.95 10.71
CA THR A 67 15.55 8.00 11.33
C THR A 67 16.36 9.22 11.77
N THR A 68 17.69 9.11 11.72
CA THR A 68 18.61 10.21 12.05
C THR A 68 18.81 11.14 10.86
N ARG A 69 18.53 12.43 11.04
CA ARG A 69 18.80 13.46 10.01
C ARG A 69 20.30 13.58 9.75
N LYS A 70 20.71 13.36 8.50
CA LYS A 70 22.06 13.60 8.00
C LYS A 70 21.97 14.50 6.77
N VAL A 71 22.87 15.47 6.67
CA VAL A 71 23.01 16.35 5.51
C VAL A 71 24.28 15.93 4.78
N ASP A 72 24.20 15.69 3.48
CA ASP A 72 25.36 15.35 2.65
C ASP A 72 26.14 16.61 2.19
N ASP A 73 27.24 16.41 1.49
CA ASP A 73 28.09 17.51 0.98
C ASP A 73 27.38 18.39 -0.06
N TYR A 74 26.27 17.90 -0.64
CA TYR A 74 25.43 18.63 -1.58
C TYR A 74 24.28 19.38 -0.90
N GLY A 75 24.16 19.30 0.44
CA GLY A 75 23.08 19.92 1.18
C GLY A 75 21.74 19.18 1.09
N HIS A 76 21.74 17.92 0.66
CA HIS A 76 20.55 17.07 0.67
C HIS A 76 20.41 16.27 1.98
N VAL A 77 19.18 15.88 2.28
CA VAL A 77 18.83 14.99 3.39
C VAL A 77 18.16 13.72 2.86
N ASP A 78 18.26 12.63 3.62
CA ASP A 78 17.45 11.41 3.44
C ASP A 78 17.26 10.71 4.79
N TYR A 79 16.09 10.88 5.40
CA TYR A 79 15.77 10.29 6.70
C TYR A 79 14.26 10.11 6.89
N PHE A 80 13.88 9.28 7.86
CA PHE A 80 12.49 9.01 8.20
C PHE A 80 12.09 9.69 9.50
N VAL A 81 10.88 10.25 9.52
CA VAL A 81 10.22 10.76 10.72
C VAL A 81 8.87 10.08 10.90
N LYS A 82 8.31 10.18 12.11
CA LYS A 82 6.93 9.74 12.34
C LYS A 82 5.98 10.51 11.43
N ALA A 83 5.00 9.82 10.86
CA ALA A 83 3.97 10.48 10.08
C ALA A 83 3.18 11.47 10.94
N SER A 84 2.80 12.59 10.35
CA SER A 84 1.94 13.60 10.97
C SER A 84 0.51 13.09 11.15
N ASP A 85 -0.25 13.70 12.06
CA ASP A 85 -1.65 13.35 12.29
C ASP A 85 -2.51 13.47 11.02
N LYS A 86 -2.19 14.42 10.15
CA LYS A 86 -2.86 14.60 8.86
C LYS A 86 -2.62 13.40 7.94
N GLU A 87 -1.37 12.93 7.85
CA GLU A 87 -0.97 11.77 7.04
C GLU A 87 -1.60 10.49 7.61
N LEU A 88 -1.54 10.29 8.94
CA LEU A 88 -2.20 9.19 9.65
C LEU A 88 -3.71 9.17 9.41
N LYS A 89 -4.39 10.31 9.57
CA LYS A 89 -5.83 10.44 9.35
C LYS A 89 -6.22 10.15 7.90
N LEU A 90 -5.43 10.63 6.93
CA LEU A 90 -5.67 10.36 5.52
C LEU A 90 -5.61 8.86 5.22
N TRP A 91 -4.54 8.19 5.65
CA TRP A 91 -4.38 6.74 5.46
C TRP A 91 -5.54 5.97 6.10
N ARG A 92 -5.79 6.21 7.39
CA ARG A 92 -6.85 5.53 8.14
C ARG A 92 -8.24 5.74 7.53
N LYS A 93 -8.52 6.94 7.02
CA LYS A 93 -9.78 7.24 6.31
C LYS A 93 -9.92 6.41 5.04
N LYS A 94 -8.88 6.40 4.19
CA LYS A 94 -8.96 5.68 2.89
C LYS A 94 -9.18 4.19 3.10
N ILE A 95 -8.44 3.61 4.04
CA ILE A 95 -8.53 2.20 4.39
C ILE A 95 -9.91 1.89 4.98
N GLY A 96 -10.37 2.67 5.96
CA GLY A 96 -11.67 2.45 6.60
C GLY A 96 -12.83 2.49 5.60
N ARG A 97 -12.83 3.48 4.71
CA ARG A 97 -13.79 3.58 3.60
C ARG A 97 -13.75 2.35 2.70
N PHE A 98 -12.57 1.88 2.33
CA PHE A 98 -12.43 0.68 1.52
C PHE A 98 -12.96 -0.57 2.23
N LEU A 99 -12.61 -0.76 3.50
CA LEU A 99 -13.06 -1.93 4.29
C LEU A 99 -14.59 -1.96 4.41
N ALA A 100 -15.22 -0.81 4.68
CA ALA A 100 -16.67 -0.68 4.75
C ALA A 100 -17.35 -1.00 3.41
N ALA A 101 -16.77 -0.55 2.28
CA ALA A 101 -17.36 -0.73 0.96
C ALA A 101 -17.26 -2.16 0.41
N TYR A 102 -16.25 -2.93 0.82
CA TYR A 102 -15.94 -4.24 0.22
C TYR A 102 -16.10 -5.41 1.21
N PRO A 103 -15.11 -5.79 2.03
CA PRO A 103 -15.23 -7.01 2.84
C PRO A 103 -16.34 -6.93 3.91
N LEU A 104 -16.50 -5.80 4.61
CA LEU A 104 -17.52 -5.69 5.66
C LEU A 104 -18.94 -5.71 5.08
N ARG A 105 -19.12 -5.12 3.89
CA ARG A 105 -20.39 -5.21 3.16
C ARG A 105 -20.70 -6.64 2.71
N ALA A 106 -19.69 -7.41 2.30
CA ALA A 106 -19.84 -8.82 1.95
C ALA A 106 -20.23 -9.67 3.17
N ASP A 107 -19.80 -9.27 4.38
CA ASP A 107 -20.22 -9.87 5.65
C ASP A 107 -21.63 -9.42 6.12
N GLY A 108 -22.29 -8.55 5.35
CA GLY A 108 -23.66 -8.08 5.62
C GLY A 108 -23.75 -6.78 6.43
N LEU A 109 -22.64 -6.10 6.73
CA LEU A 109 -22.67 -4.82 7.43
C LEU A 109 -22.99 -3.68 6.43
N SER A 110 -24.02 -2.90 6.73
CA SER A 110 -24.40 -1.71 5.96
C SER A 110 -23.91 -0.44 6.64
N LEU A 111 -22.62 -0.12 6.44
CA LEU A 111 -21.99 1.10 6.95
C LEU A 111 -21.89 2.17 5.87
N ASP A 112 -21.96 3.46 6.22
CA ASP A 112 -21.60 4.54 5.31
C ASP A 112 -20.06 4.59 5.17
N PRO A 113 -19.49 4.28 3.99
CA PRO A 113 -18.05 4.29 3.80
C PRO A 113 -17.42 5.68 4.02
N ALA A 114 -18.17 6.78 3.90
CA ALA A 114 -17.66 8.13 4.12
C ALA A 114 -17.32 8.43 5.59
N GLN A 115 -17.99 7.73 6.52
CA GLN A 115 -17.82 7.87 7.96
C GLN A 115 -16.89 6.83 8.59
N CYS A 116 -16.40 5.88 7.80
CA CYS A 116 -15.57 4.78 8.29
C CYS A 116 -14.07 5.11 8.27
N TYR A 117 -13.41 4.87 9.40
CA TYR A 117 -11.96 5.03 9.58
C TYR A 117 -11.37 3.78 10.21
N LEU A 118 -10.16 3.42 9.80
CA LEU A 118 -9.36 2.49 10.58
C LEU A 118 -9.03 3.12 11.95
N LYS A 119 -9.23 2.42 13.06
CA LYS A 119 -8.92 2.92 14.43
C LYS A 119 -7.44 3.18 14.58
N SER A 120 -6.62 2.17 14.32
CA SER A 120 -5.16 2.20 14.29
C SER A 120 -4.64 1.18 13.28
N PHE A 121 -3.39 1.30 12.85
CA PHE A 121 -2.76 0.22 12.10
C PHE A 121 -2.64 -1.04 12.98
N PRO A 122 -2.71 -2.25 12.39
CA PRO A 122 -2.53 -3.49 13.13
C PRO A 122 -1.16 -3.57 13.81
N PRO A 123 -0.99 -4.37 14.88
CA PRO A 123 0.30 -4.55 15.54
C PRO A 123 1.45 -4.87 14.58
N GLY A 124 2.60 -4.23 14.74
CA GLY A 124 3.76 -4.43 13.87
C GLY A 124 3.76 -3.60 12.58
N TYR A 125 2.71 -2.81 12.32
CA TYR A 125 2.72 -1.81 11.25
C TYR A 125 2.99 -0.39 11.79
N ILE A 126 3.73 0.42 11.02
CA ILE A 126 3.99 1.84 11.33
C ILE A 126 3.98 2.70 10.08
N LEU A 127 3.34 3.88 10.16
CA LEU A 127 3.39 4.87 9.09
C LEU A 127 4.51 5.88 9.36
N MET A 128 5.42 6.01 8.40
CA MET A 128 6.60 6.88 8.48
C MET A 128 6.62 7.81 7.27
N THR A 129 7.13 9.02 7.45
CA THR A 129 7.32 9.99 6.38
C THR A 129 8.81 10.12 6.09
N ARG A 130 9.21 9.80 4.86
CA ARG A 130 10.55 10.04 4.35
C ARG A 130 10.69 11.52 3.97
N LEU A 131 11.77 12.13 4.41
CA LEU A 131 12.21 13.47 4.04
C LEU A 131 13.47 13.32 3.18
N SER A 132 13.37 13.67 1.90
CA SER A 132 14.48 13.50 0.95
C SER A 132 14.67 14.71 0.02
N GLY A 133 15.90 14.95 -0.43
CA GLY A 133 16.25 16.07 -1.32
C GLY A 133 16.79 17.26 -0.56
N ASP A 134 16.59 18.47 -1.06
CA ASP A 134 17.11 19.71 -0.45
C ASP A 134 16.77 19.81 1.05
N LYS A 135 17.76 20.13 1.90
CA LYS A 135 17.61 20.18 3.36
C LYS A 135 16.62 21.24 3.85
N ASP A 136 16.42 22.31 3.08
CA ASP A 136 15.58 23.47 3.42
C ASP A 136 14.14 23.25 2.92
N VAL A 137 13.98 22.54 1.80
CA VAL A 137 12.67 22.16 1.25
C VAL A 137 12.60 20.67 0.90
N PRO A 138 12.69 19.76 1.88
CA PRO A 138 12.73 18.34 1.62
C PRO A 138 11.38 17.84 1.07
N ARG A 139 11.44 17.00 0.04
CA ARG A 139 10.28 16.25 -0.45
C ARG A 139 9.79 15.31 0.65
N ARG A 140 8.47 15.17 0.76
CA ARG A 140 7.79 14.33 1.77
C ARG A 140 7.07 13.18 1.09
N ASP A 141 7.43 11.94 1.43
CA ASP A 141 6.73 10.74 0.96
C ASP A 141 6.35 9.85 2.15
N CYS A 142 5.09 9.42 2.22
CA CYS A 142 4.59 8.59 3.33
C CYS A 142 4.56 7.12 2.96
N TYR A 143 5.08 6.27 3.84
CA TYR A 143 5.16 4.83 3.63
C TYR A 143 4.65 4.07 4.85
N LEU A 144 3.92 3.00 4.61
CA LEU A 144 3.51 2.06 5.65
C LEU A 144 4.48 0.88 5.69
N TYR A 145 5.15 0.71 6.81
CA TYR A 145 6.09 -0.37 7.11
C TYR A 145 5.43 -1.45 7.94
N GLY A 146 6.03 -2.65 7.92
CA GLY A 146 5.58 -3.82 8.70
C GLY A 146 5.26 -5.04 7.85
N GLY A 147 4.95 -4.87 6.55
CA GLY A 147 4.63 -6.00 5.66
C GLY A 147 5.83 -6.59 4.92
N LYS A 148 5.53 -7.52 4.01
CA LYS A 148 6.31 -7.93 2.82
C LYS A 148 7.43 -6.95 2.43
N ARG A 149 6.95 -5.82 1.97
CA ARG A 149 7.66 -4.62 1.56
C ARG A 149 6.93 -3.44 2.21
N ARG A 150 7.45 -2.23 2.02
CA ARG A 150 6.72 -1.01 2.38
C ARG A 150 5.63 -0.74 1.34
N TYR A 151 4.50 -0.22 1.79
CA TYR A 151 3.43 0.25 0.91
C TYR A 151 3.60 1.75 0.70
N GLU A 152 3.56 2.19 -0.55
CA GLU A 152 3.80 3.59 -0.96
C GLU A 152 2.51 4.41 -0.99
N SER A 153 1.35 3.75 -0.92
CA SER A 153 0.06 4.41 -0.80
C SER A 153 -0.96 3.61 0.01
N PRO A 154 -2.01 4.26 0.53
CA PRO A 154 -3.12 3.55 1.17
C PRO A 154 -3.79 2.56 0.23
N ALA A 155 -3.86 2.87 -1.07
CA ALA A 155 -4.50 2.03 -2.08
C ALA A 155 -3.79 0.69 -2.27
N GLU A 156 -2.45 0.67 -2.17
CA GLU A 156 -1.68 -0.58 -2.21
C GLU A 156 -1.97 -1.47 -1.00
N TRP A 157 -2.19 -0.85 0.17
CA TRP A 157 -2.44 -1.58 1.41
C TRP A 157 -3.90 -2.02 1.58
N CYS A 158 -4.87 -1.35 0.96
CA CYS A 158 -6.30 -1.69 1.06
C CYS A 158 -6.58 -3.19 0.83
N LEU A 159 -6.00 -3.77 -0.22
CA LEU A 159 -6.21 -5.19 -0.54
C LEU A 159 -5.55 -6.13 0.47
N HIS A 160 -4.46 -5.69 1.09
CA HIS A 160 -3.85 -6.43 2.18
C HIS A 160 -4.71 -6.37 3.45
N ALA A 161 -5.31 -5.20 3.75
CA ALA A 161 -6.26 -5.06 4.84
C ALA A 161 -7.53 -5.93 4.63
N LYS A 162 -8.04 -6.04 3.39
CA LYS A 162 -9.11 -6.98 3.05
C LYS A 162 -8.72 -8.43 3.35
N TRP A 163 -7.51 -8.83 2.97
CA TRP A 163 -7.00 -10.17 3.27
C TRP A 163 -6.92 -10.45 4.78
N LEU A 164 -6.54 -9.46 5.60
CA LEU A 164 -6.56 -9.58 7.06
C LEU A 164 -7.99 -9.77 7.62
N VAL A 165 -8.97 -9.05 7.08
CA VAL A 165 -10.40 -9.20 7.43
C VAL A 165 -10.92 -10.58 7.04
N GLU A 166 -10.48 -11.13 5.91
CA GLU A 166 -10.93 -12.44 5.40
C GLU A 166 -10.29 -13.65 6.13
N ASP A 167 -9.66 -13.43 7.29
CA ASP A 167 -8.95 -14.41 8.12
C ASP A 167 -7.68 -14.96 7.44
N CYS A 168 -6.98 -14.09 6.71
CA CYS A 168 -5.67 -14.37 6.15
C CYS A 168 -5.60 -15.63 5.26
N PRO A 169 -6.52 -15.85 4.30
CA PRO A 169 -6.61 -17.09 3.55
C PRO A 169 -5.32 -17.37 2.77
N MET A 170 -4.97 -18.65 2.67
CA MET A 170 -3.82 -19.15 1.91
C MET A 170 -4.30 -19.86 0.64
N LYS A 171 -3.51 -19.83 -0.43
CA LYS A 171 -3.79 -20.60 -1.65
C LYS A 171 -3.76 -22.12 -1.32
N PRO A 172 -4.44 -22.99 -2.08
CA PRO A 172 -4.52 -24.43 -1.78
C PRO A 172 -3.18 -25.14 -1.61
N SER A 173 -2.12 -24.65 -2.27
CA SER A 173 -0.76 -25.18 -2.12
C SER A 173 -0.09 -24.84 -0.78
N GLY A 174 -0.71 -24.00 0.07
CA GLY A 174 -0.18 -23.56 1.37
C GLY A 174 1.00 -22.59 1.31
N SER A 175 1.68 -22.49 0.16
CA SER A 175 2.93 -21.74 0.00
C SER A 175 2.77 -20.23 -0.17
N ARG A 176 1.58 -19.76 -0.53
CA ARG A 176 1.33 -18.34 -0.85
C ARG A 176 0.01 -17.86 -0.25
N ARG A 177 -0.01 -16.60 0.16
CA ARG A 177 -1.22 -15.90 0.60
C ARG A 177 -2.21 -15.77 -0.56
N GLN A 178 -3.49 -15.92 -0.27
CA GLN A 178 -4.57 -15.57 -1.20
C GLN A 178 -4.88 -14.07 -1.06
N CYS A 179 -3.87 -13.23 -1.28
CA CYS A 179 -3.97 -11.77 -1.17
C CYS A 179 -3.71 -11.13 -2.54
N GLU A 180 -4.60 -10.25 -2.99
CA GLU A 180 -4.52 -9.59 -4.31
C GLU A 180 -3.60 -8.37 -4.32
N CYS A 181 -3.00 -7.99 -3.19
CA CYS A 181 -2.15 -6.79 -3.16
C CYS A 181 -0.87 -6.99 -3.97
N ILE A 182 -0.34 -5.89 -4.50
CA ILE A 182 0.87 -5.88 -5.34
C ILE A 182 2.11 -6.46 -4.63
N ASP A 183 2.14 -6.42 -3.30
CA ASP A 183 3.25 -6.98 -2.52
C ASP A 183 3.17 -8.48 -2.25
N CYS A 184 1.97 -9.03 -2.16
CA CYS A 184 1.77 -10.45 -1.91
C CYS A 184 1.76 -11.27 -3.20
N ASP A 185 1.06 -10.79 -4.22
CA ASP A 185 0.90 -11.52 -5.48
C ASP A 185 1.72 -10.90 -6.61
N GLY A 186 1.63 -9.58 -6.79
CA GLY A 186 2.45 -8.82 -7.75
C GLY A 186 2.19 -9.11 -9.22
N THR A 187 1.20 -9.95 -9.55
CA THR A 187 0.86 -10.29 -10.94
C THR A 187 0.00 -9.21 -11.61
N VAL A 188 -0.82 -8.50 -10.83
CA VAL A 188 -1.70 -7.44 -11.31
C VAL A 188 -1.13 -6.07 -10.92
N PRO A 189 -0.95 -5.13 -11.87
CA PRO A 189 -0.49 -3.79 -11.57
C PRO A 189 -1.46 -3.00 -10.66
N GLN A 190 -0.91 -2.11 -9.83
CA GLN A 190 -1.70 -1.29 -8.90
C GLN A 190 -2.74 -0.40 -9.61
N SER A 191 -2.49 0.04 -10.84
CA SER A 191 -3.45 0.82 -11.64
C SER A 191 -4.72 0.01 -11.96
N THR A 192 -4.56 -1.24 -12.38
CA THR A 192 -5.67 -2.16 -12.66
C THR A 192 -6.46 -2.47 -11.40
N LEU A 193 -5.78 -2.72 -10.27
CA LEU A 193 -6.42 -2.94 -8.97
C LEU A 193 -7.19 -1.70 -8.50
N SER A 194 -6.60 -0.51 -8.69
CA SER A 194 -7.25 0.75 -8.32
C SER A 194 -8.50 1.01 -9.16
N GLY A 195 -8.50 0.63 -10.44
CA GLY A 195 -9.71 0.66 -11.28
C GLY A 195 -10.77 -0.34 -10.82
N LYS A 196 -10.39 -1.60 -10.57
CA LYS A 196 -11.31 -2.68 -10.11
C LYS A 196 -12.05 -2.31 -8.82
N TYR A 197 -11.34 -1.71 -7.88
CA TYR A 197 -11.88 -1.37 -6.54
C TYR A 197 -12.15 0.13 -6.35
N ASN A 198 -12.16 0.91 -7.44
CA ASN A 198 -12.40 2.35 -7.41
C ASN A 198 -11.60 3.10 -6.32
N LEU A 199 -10.34 2.71 -6.09
CA LEU A 199 -9.51 3.20 -4.99
C LEU A 199 -9.17 4.68 -5.14
N ASN A 200 -9.24 5.21 -6.37
CA ASN A 200 -8.97 6.60 -6.69
C ASN A 200 -10.13 7.54 -6.32
N ALA A 201 -11.39 7.09 -6.43
CA ALA A 201 -12.56 7.92 -6.09
C ALA A 201 -12.68 8.21 -4.58
N VAL A 202 -11.84 7.56 -3.76
CA VAL A 202 -11.78 7.79 -2.32
C VAL A 202 -11.21 9.19 -2.01
N ASP A 203 -10.34 9.73 -2.87
CA ASP A 203 -9.73 11.05 -2.69
C ASP A 203 -10.67 12.23 -2.97
N ASP A 204 -11.62 12.08 -3.90
CA ASP A 204 -12.33 13.22 -4.49
C ASP A 204 -13.50 13.80 -3.67
N THR A 205 -13.78 13.26 -2.47
CA THR A 205 -14.94 13.72 -1.67
C THR A 205 -14.73 15.08 -1.00
N ARG A 206 -13.52 15.64 -1.00
CA ARG A 206 -13.28 17.00 -0.49
C ARG A 206 -13.12 17.99 -1.62
N GLY A 207 -14.27 18.45 -2.09
CA GLY A 207 -14.37 19.64 -2.90
C GLY A 207 -14.49 19.32 -4.36
N GLY A 208 -15.74 19.25 -4.81
CA GLY A 208 -16.12 19.81 -6.10
C GLY A 208 -15.75 21.29 -6.15
N ARG A 209 -14.44 21.61 -6.14
CA ARG A 209 -13.95 22.69 -6.98
C ARG A 209 -14.24 22.16 -8.36
N LYS A 210 -15.45 22.45 -8.87
CA LYS A 210 -15.80 22.31 -10.28
C LYS A 210 -14.52 22.72 -10.98
N GLN A 211 -13.78 21.76 -11.55
CA GLN A 211 -12.84 22.12 -12.58
C GLN A 211 -13.76 22.82 -13.56
N LYS A 212 -13.74 24.16 -13.56
CA LYS A 212 -14.20 24.91 -14.71
C LYS A 212 -13.46 24.20 -15.81
N LYS A 213 -14.17 23.37 -16.58
CA LYS A 213 -13.78 22.97 -17.90
C LYS A 213 -13.60 24.30 -18.60
N GLY A 214 -12.45 24.93 -18.41
CA GLY A 214 -11.90 25.86 -19.36
C GLY A 214 -11.78 24.99 -20.57
N GLY A 215 -12.84 25.02 -21.38
CA GLY A 215 -12.80 24.48 -22.71
C GLY A 215 -11.61 25.17 -23.33
N ARG A 216 -10.46 24.49 -23.33
CA ARG A 216 -9.44 24.74 -24.32
C ARG A 216 -10.16 24.33 -25.59
N LYS A 217 -10.87 25.30 -26.18
CA LYS A 217 -11.23 25.30 -27.60
C LYS A 217 -9.94 24.80 -28.25
N LYS A 218 -9.97 23.58 -28.78
CA LYS A 218 -9.03 23.21 -29.82
C LYS A 218 -9.39 24.16 -30.95
N GLU A 219 -8.81 25.36 -30.93
CA GLU A 219 -8.63 26.07 -32.18
C GLU A 219 -7.80 25.11 -33.02
N ASN A 220 -8.38 24.73 -34.15
CA ASN A 220 -7.73 23.98 -35.19
C ASN A 220 -6.71 24.95 -35.79
N VAL A 221 -5.60 25.12 -35.09
CA VAL A 221 -4.53 26.00 -35.51
C VAL A 221 -3.61 25.13 -36.34
N ASP A 222 -3.90 25.03 -37.63
CA ASP A 222 -2.92 24.74 -38.69
C ASP A 222 -1.90 25.88 -38.74
N ARG A 223 -1.18 26.11 -37.64
CA ARG A 223 0.03 26.92 -37.70
C ARG A 223 1.14 25.97 -38.11
N PRO A 224 1.83 26.24 -39.23
CA PRO A 224 3.01 25.47 -39.59
C PRO A 224 3.98 25.49 -38.41
N ILE A 225 4.50 24.30 -38.07
CA ILE A 225 5.59 24.15 -37.10
C ILE A 225 6.80 24.86 -37.71
N ILE A 226 6.98 26.13 -37.37
CA ILE A 226 8.20 26.87 -37.72
C ILE A 226 9.29 26.27 -36.84
N ALA A 227 10.08 25.36 -37.43
CA ALA A 227 11.29 24.88 -36.82
C ALA A 227 12.16 26.10 -36.47
N LYS A 228 12.46 26.26 -35.17
CA LYS A 228 13.46 27.24 -34.75
C LYS A 228 14.77 26.82 -35.39
N ASP A 229 15.29 27.67 -36.26
CA ASP A 229 16.59 27.48 -36.88
C ASP A 229 17.68 27.77 -35.83
N TYR A 230 18.24 26.70 -35.26
CA TYR A 230 19.28 26.76 -34.22
C TYR A 230 20.68 27.05 -34.78
N THR A 231 20.81 27.29 -36.09
CA THR A 231 22.11 27.53 -36.74
C THR A 231 22.72 28.90 -36.37
N LYS A 232 22.00 29.75 -35.63
CA LYS A 232 22.45 31.11 -35.25
C LYS A 232 22.92 31.27 -33.79
N MET A 233 23.03 30.20 -32.99
CA MET A 233 23.48 30.32 -31.58
C MET A 233 25.00 30.20 -31.34
N ASN A 234 25.83 30.12 -32.38
CA ASN A 234 27.29 30.21 -32.23
C ASN A 234 27.79 31.62 -32.53
N HIS A 235 27.42 32.60 -31.69
CA HIS A 235 28.22 33.82 -31.58
C HIS A 235 29.15 33.67 -30.37
N PRO A 236 30.48 33.61 -30.56
CA PRO A 236 31.41 33.65 -29.45
C PRO A 236 31.19 34.97 -28.71
N THR A 237 30.77 34.88 -27.45
CA THR A 237 30.70 36.03 -26.57
C THR A 237 32.13 36.54 -26.40
N VAL A 238 32.41 37.68 -27.05
CA VAL A 238 33.65 38.42 -26.90
C VAL A 238 33.81 38.78 -25.43
N GLN A 239 34.81 38.19 -24.79
CA GLN A 239 35.24 38.57 -23.45
C GLN A 239 35.79 40.00 -23.51
N ILE A 240 35.04 40.95 -22.99
CA ILE A 240 35.54 42.29 -22.67
C ILE A 240 36.02 42.23 -21.22
N PHE A 241 37.31 41.94 -21.04
CA PHE A 241 38.00 42.22 -19.79
C PHE A 241 38.47 43.69 -19.81
N PRO A 242 37.99 44.57 -18.92
CA PRO A 242 38.67 45.81 -18.67
C PRO A 242 39.96 45.50 -17.89
N SER A 243 41.09 45.76 -18.54
CA SER A 243 42.41 45.83 -17.92
C SER A 243 42.43 46.98 -16.91
N VAL A 244 42.40 46.66 -15.62
CA VAL A 244 42.64 47.64 -14.55
C VAL A 244 44.12 47.64 -14.24
N SER A 245 44.79 48.65 -14.78
CA SER A 245 46.17 49.01 -14.50
C SER A 245 46.26 49.73 -13.16
N GLY A 246 47.21 49.29 -12.33
CA GLY A 246 47.87 50.13 -11.33
C GLY A 246 47.22 50.19 -9.95
N SER A 247 47.98 49.88 -8.91
CA SER A 247 48.83 50.89 -8.26
C SER A 247 49.47 50.28 -7.02
N SER A 248 50.80 50.27 -7.02
CA SER A 248 51.64 50.06 -5.84
C SER A 248 51.34 51.12 -4.77
N LEU A 249 51.30 50.70 -3.50
CA LEU A 249 51.51 51.60 -2.36
C LEU A 249 52.62 51.03 -1.47
N PRO A 250 53.57 51.88 -1.03
CA PRO A 250 54.58 51.53 -0.05
C PRO A 250 54.17 51.95 1.37
N GLY A 251 54.77 51.33 2.37
CA GLY A 251 55.08 51.97 3.65
C GLY A 251 54.36 51.40 4.87
N GLY A 252 55.17 50.98 5.86
CA GLY A 252 54.74 50.65 7.23
C GLY A 252 55.56 49.53 7.82
#